data_AF-A0A960E0W4-F1
#
_entry.id   AF-A0A960E0W4-F1
#
_cell.length_a   1.000
_cell.length_b   1.000
_cell.length_c   1.000
_cell.angle_alpha   90.00
_cell.angle_beta   90.00
_cell.angle_gamma   90.00
#
_symmetry.space_group_name_H-M   'P 1'
#
loop_
_entity.id
_entity.type
_entity.pdbx_description
1 polymer ?
#
loop_
_entity_poly.entity_id
_entity_poly.type
_entity_poly.pdbx_seq_one_letter_code
_entity_poly.pdbx_strand_id
1 'polypeptide(L)'
;MTAPTAPLATASEPVAKERWRDLSWHRVRIVARSDLRQLLEDKGFWLPMVFLGGIFFLLIPTVLLLTITQIGNVQVVEQMSQTLEVLPATAQEQIQGQSPEGRTAYALAVFLLAPVAIVVPLTISTAIGASTIVGERERGTGEFLAHSPAHEREIYLGKLIASLLPGYATTLAGFGIYSLIVNLFVGPEVGGWFFPTQEWWVLMLWVVPPFLALTLSIVLRLSARVKSTAAAQQAAGLVTLPMIGIAYSQSTGALFGAASAGFYLGIVAWGVAAFGLARGMRAVSRSRLLGVADGV
;
A
#
# COMPACT_ATOMS: atom_id res chain seq x y z
N MET A 1 0.69 12.72 -79.56
CA MET A 1 -0.29 12.79 -78.44
C MET A 1 -0.09 11.53 -77.60
N THR A 2 0.74 11.61 -76.56
CA THR A 2 0.35 11.49 -75.12
C THR A 2 -0.02 10.06 -74.72
N ALA A 3 0.56 9.36 -73.75
CA ALA A 3 1.76 9.38 -72.91
C ALA A 3 1.78 7.97 -72.23
N PRO A 4 2.91 7.43 -71.76
CA PRO A 4 2.93 6.13 -71.09
C PRO A 4 2.45 6.27 -69.64
N THR A 5 1.42 5.53 -69.23
CA THR A 5 1.01 5.48 -67.82
C THR A 5 1.93 4.54 -67.05
N ALA A 6 2.78 5.14 -66.22
CA ALA A 6 3.63 4.49 -65.23
C ALA A 6 2.82 3.68 -64.20
N PRO A 7 3.41 2.64 -63.58
CA PRO A 7 2.71 1.82 -62.60
C PRO A 7 2.43 2.61 -61.31
N LEU A 8 1.24 2.38 -60.74
CA LEU A 8 0.87 2.85 -59.40
C LEU A 8 1.84 2.22 -58.39
N ALA A 9 2.84 2.99 -57.98
CA ALA A 9 3.61 2.69 -56.79
C ALA A 9 2.65 2.76 -55.59
N THR A 10 2.27 1.61 -55.07
CA THR A 10 1.66 1.51 -53.74
C THR A 10 2.73 1.92 -52.73
N ALA A 11 2.73 3.20 -52.36
CA ALA A 11 3.46 3.67 -51.20
C ALA A 11 2.94 2.89 -49.99
N SER A 12 3.70 1.88 -49.56
CA SER A 12 3.51 1.23 -48.28
C SER A 12 3.77 2.28 -47.21
N GLU A 13 2.70 2.87 -46.69
CA GLU A 13 2.76 3.66 -45.46
C GLU A 13 3.44 2.83 -44.37
N PRO A 14 4.57 3.27 -43.78
CA PRO A 14 5.15 2.59 -42.65
C PRO A 14 4.42 3.02 -41.36
N VAL A 15 3.09 2.91 -41.31
CA VAL A 15 2.30 3.51 -40.21
C VAL A 15 2.14 2.58 -39.00
N ALA A 16 2.55 1.31 -39.07
CA ALA A 16 2.17 0.33 -38.05
C ALA A 16 3.27 -0.09 -37.06
N LYS A 17 4.54 0.36 -37.15
CA LYS A 17 5.61 -0.18 -36.27
C LYS A 17 6.12 0.76 -35.17
N GLU A 18 5.94 2.08 -35.29
CA GLU A 18 6.49 3.03 -34.30
C GLU A 18 5.54 3.41 -33.15
N ARG A 19 4.22 3.31 -33.34
CA ARG A 19 3.21 3.74 -32.34
C ARG A 19 3.09 2.82 -31.10
N TRP A 20 3.91 1.76 -31.01
CA TRP A 20 3.81 0.69 -30.01
C TRP A 20 4.86 0.76 -28.91
N ARG A 21 5.81 1.71 -29.00
CA ARG A 21 6.85 1.91 -27.98
C ARG A 21 6.42 2.89 -26.88
N ASP A 22 5.42 3.72 -27.15
CA ASP A 22 5.03 4.78 -26.23
C ASP A 22 3.92 4.30 -25.30
N LEU A 23 4.25 4.25 -24.01
CA LEU A 23 3.29 4.02 -22.93
C LEU A 23 2.25 5.15 -22.95
N SER A 24 1.00 4.85 -23.29
CA SER A 24 -0.05 5.86 -23.25
C SER A 24 -0.67 5.95 -21.86
N TRP A 25 -0.43 7.07 -21.18
CA TRP A 25 -1.02 7.33 -19.86
C TRP A 25 -2.55 7.37 -19.91
N HIS A 26 -3.12 7.72 -21.06
CA HIS A 26 -4.56 7.70 -21.27
C HIS A 26 -5.15 6.29 -21.12
N ARG A 27 -4.54 5.26 -21.75
CA ARG A 27 -5.01 3.87 -21.63
C ARG A 27 -4.80 3.32 -20.22
N VAL A 28 -3.67 3.63 -19.58
CA VAL A 28 -3.42 3.30 -18.16
C VAL A 28 -4.54 3.85 -17.26
N ARG A 29 -4.89 5.14 -17.44
CA ARG A 29 -5.93 5.79 -16.65
C ARG A 29 -7.31 5.20 -16.89
N ILE A 30 -7.63 4.78 -18.13
CA ILE A 30 -8.90 4.10 -18.43
C ILE A 30 -9.01 2.80 -17.67
N VAL A 31 -7.98 1.94 -17.74
CA VAL A 31 -7.94 0.65 -17.00
C VAL A 31 -8.02 0.88 -15.50
N ALA A 32 -7.24 1.82 -14.97
CA ALA A 32 -7.27 2.13 -13.54
C ALA A 32 -8.66 2.63 -13.09
N ARG A 33 -9.31 3.47 -13.90
CA ARG A 33 -10.62 4.05 -13.58
C ARG A 33 -11.73 3.01 -13.66
N SER A 34 -11.69 2.09 -14.62
CA SER A 34 -12.68 1.01 -14.71
C SER A 34 -12.61 0.11 -13.47
N ASP A 35 -11.42 -0.36 -13.11
CA ASP A 35 -11.22 -1.26 -11.96
C ASP A 35 -11.57 -0.54 -10.65
N LEU A 36 -11.13 0.72 -10.48
CA LEU A 36 -11.44 1.51 -9.29
C LEU A 36 -12.96 1.71 -9.13
N ARG A 37 -13.68 1.96 -10.23
CA ARG A 37 -15.13 2.12 -10.19
C ARG A 37 -15.83 0.82 -9.81
N GLN A 38 -15.40 -0.32 -10.34
CA GLN A 38 -15.94 -1.62 -9.95
C GLN A 38 -15.71 -1.90 -8.47
N LEU A 39 -14.50 -1.62 -7.96
CA LEU A 39 -14.18 -1.74 -6.54
C LEU A 39 -15.03 -0.80 -5.68
N LEU A 40 -15.27 0.44 -6.14
CA LEU A 40 -16.12 1.43 -5.47
C LEU A 40 -17.59 0.98 -5.36
N GLU A 41 -18.10 0.25 -6.36
CA GLU A 41 -19.49 -0.19 -6.42
C GLU A 41 -19.71 -1.54 -5.67
N ASP A 42 -18.66 -2.32 -5.42
CA ASP A 42 -18.74 -3.62 -4.73
C ASP A 42 -18.77 -3.48 -3.20
N LYS A 43 -19.94 -3.67 -2.60
CA LYS A 43 -20.12 -3.66 -1.13
C LYS A 43 -19.33 -4.76 -0.41
N GLY A 44 -19.12 -5.90 -1.06
CA GLY A 44 -18.30 -6.99 -0.53
C GLY A 44 -16.84 -6.59 -0.35
N PHE A 45 -16.41 -5.53 -1.04
CA PHE A 45 -15.08 -4.99 -0.97
C PHE A 45 -14.91 -3.89 0.10
N TRP A 46 -15.84 -2.93 0.19
CA TRP A 46 -15.74 -1.82 1.16
C TRP A 46 -15.93 -2.26 2.61
N LEU A 47 -16.81 -3.22 2.86
CA LEU A 47 -17.17 -3.59 4.22
C LEU A 47 -15.95 -4.14 5.01
N PRO A 48 -15.16 -5.12 4.49
CA PRO A 48 -13.95 -5.58 5.19
C PRO A 48 -12.88 -4.49 5.30
N MET A 49 -12.77 -3.61 4.32
CA MET A 49 -11.78 -2.53 4.30
C MET A 49 -12.05 -1.49 5.39
N VAL A 50 -13.29 -1.01 5.48
CA VAL A 50 -13.74 -0.07 6.51
C VAL A 50 -13.71 -0.74 7.88
N PHE A 51 -14.08 -2.02 7.98
CA PHE A 51 -14.00 -2.77 9.23
C PHE A 51 -12.55 -2.90 9.72
N LEU A 52 -11.63 -3.33 8.86
CA LEU A 52 -10.21 -3.48 9.21
C LEU A 52 -9.57 -2.13 9.56
N GLY A 53 -9.78 -1.11 8.72
CA GLY A 53 -9.29 0.24 8.98
C GLY A 53 -9.89 0.84 10.25
N GLY A 54 -11.19 0.64 10.47
CA GLY A 54 -11.89 1.08 11.68
C GLY A 54 -11.38 0.39 12.93
N ILE A 55 -11.09 -0.92 12.88
CA ILE A 55 -10.49 -1.61 14.03
C ILE A 55 -9.13 -1.00 14.38
N PHE A 56 -8.25 -0.84 13.41
CA PHE A 56 -6.86 -0.50 13.65
C PHE A 56 -6.59 1.00 13.85
N PHE A 57 -7.34 1.88 13.18
CA PHE A 57 -7.16 3.33 13.29
C PHE A 57 -8.13 4.01 14.25
N LEU A 58 -9.27 3.38 14.56
CA LEU A 58 -10.30 3.95 15.43
C LEU A 58 -10.45 3.13 16.72
N LEU A 59 -10.91 1.88 16.64
CA LEU A 59 -11.32 1.10 17.81
C LEU A 59 -10.14 0.77 18.75
N ILE A 60 -9.08 0.14 18.24
CA ILE A 60 -7.92 -0.26 19.04
C ILE A 60 -7.25 0.98 19.68
N PRO A 61 -6.89 2.03 18.92
CA PRO A 61 -6.31 3.23 19.52
C PRO A 61 -7.20 3.89 20.55
N THR A 62 -8.50 4.03 20.27
CA THR A 62 -9.43 4.68 21.20
C THR A 62 -9.53 3.90 22.49
N VAL A 63 -9.73 2.57 22.42
CA VAL A 63 -9.87 1.73 23.63
C VAL A 63 -8.59 1.76 24.45
N LEU A 64 -7.42 1.59 23.83
CA LEU A 64 -6.14 1.59 24.53
C LEU A 64 -5.84 2.94 25.18
N LEU A 65 -5.93 4.03 24.41
CA LEU A 65 -5.60 5.37 24.92
C LEU A 65 -6.59 5.81 25.99
N LEU A 66 -7.89 5.59 25.80
CA LEU A 66 -8.90 5.92 26.82
C LEU A 66 -8.70 5.11 28.10
N THR A 67 -8.37 3.82 27.99
CA THR A 67 -8.14 2.97 29.17
C THR A 67 -6.94 3.45 29.99
N ILE A 68 -5.92 3.99 29.32
CA ILE A 68 -4.71 4.49 29.97
C ILE A 68 -4.95 5.87 30.57
N THR A 69 -5.53 6.80 29.81
CA THR A 69 -5.61 8.21 30.22
C THR A 69 -6.84 8.54 31.07
N GLN A 70 -7.97 7.83 30.91
CA GLN A 70 -9.22 8.13 31.60
C GLN A 70 -9.55 7.12 32.70
N ILE A 71 -9.31 5.82 32.44
CA ILE A 71 -9.66 4.76 33.39
C ILE A 71 -8.55 4.55 34.43
N GLY A 72 -7.29 4.86 34.09
CA GLY A 72 -6.16 4.72 35.01
C GLY A 72 -5.89 3.27 35.39
N ASN A 73 -5.83 2.36 34.41
CA ASN A 73 -5.55 0.95 34.66
C ASN A 73 -4.09 0.75 35.11
N VAL A 74 -3.89 0.79 36.43
CA VAL A 74 -2.58 0.75 37.11
C VAL A 74 -1.73 -0.42 36.63
N GLN A 75 -2.32 -1.60 36.39
CA GLN A 75 -1.56 -2.78 35.95
C GLN A 75 -0.97 -2.61 34.55
N VAL A 76 -1.74 -2.05 33.60
CA VAL A 76 -1.27 -1.82 32.23
C VAL A 76 -0.22 -0.71 32.21
N VAL A 77 -0.48 0.37 32.96
CA VAL A 77 0.45 1.50 33.07
C VAL A 77 1.77 1.06 33.71
N GLU A 78 1.74 0.22 34.73
CA GLU A 78 2.93 -0.29 35.42
C GLU A 78 3.76 -1.22 34.51
N GLN A 79 3.13 -2.18 33.83
CA GLN A 79 3.81 -3.06 32.88
C GLN A 79 4.47 -2.28 31.73
N MET A 80 3.79 -1.25 31.24
CA MET A 80 4.32 -0.40 30.19
C MET A 80 5.42 0.53 30.71
N SER A 81 5.28 1.10 31.90
CA SER A 81 6.30 1.95 32.53
C SER A 81 7.62 1.19 32.71
N GLN A 82 7.57 -0.06 33.15
CA GLN A 82 8.75 -0.95 33.21
C GLN A 82 9.37 -1.19 31.82
N THR A 83 8.54 -1.28 30.78
CA THR A 83 9.01 -1.42 29.39
C THR A 83 9.62 -0.10 28.88
N LEU A 84 9.13 1.06 29.33
CA LEU A 84 9.71 2.36 28.99
C LEU A 84 11.09 2.56 29.63
N GLU A 85 11.31 2.04 30.84
CA GLU A 85 12.59 2.12 31.54
C GLU A 85 13.72 1.36 30.82
N VAL A 86 13.39 0.32 30.06
CA VAL A 86 14.38 -0.41 29.25
C VAL A 86 14.61 0.20 27.86
N LEU A 87 13.84 1.22 27.48
CA LEU A 87 14.09 1.95 26.24
C LEU A 87 15.39 2.76 26.33
N PRO A 88 16.08 3.00 25.21
CA PRO A 88 17.26 3.88 25.18
C PRO A 88 16.93 5.28 25.68
N ALA A 89 17.92 5.95 26.27
CA ALA A 89 17.78 7.32 26.81
C ALA A 89 17.22 8.29 25.77
N THR A 90 17.62 8.16 24.49
CA THR A 90 17.10 8.98 23.38
C THR A 90 15.60 8.83 23.18
N ALA A 91 15.04 7.64 23.39
CA ALA A 91 13.60 7.41 23.28
C ALA A 91 12.87 7.99 24.50
N GLN A 92 13.45 7.81 25.69
CA GLN A 92 12.89 8.32 26.94
C GLN A 92 12.81 9.85 26.97
N GLU A 93 13.79 10.53 26.38
CA GLU A 93 13.82 11.99 26.21
C GLU A 93 12.77 12.50 25.22
N GLN A 94 12.42 11.71 24.20
CA GLN A 94 11.36 12.05 23.25
C GLN A 94 9.96 11.87 23.83
N ILE A 95 9.80 11.00 24.84
CA ILE A 95 8.50 10.75 25.47
C ILE A 95 8.08 11.98 26.28
N GLN A 96 6.99 12.59 25.84
CA GLN A 96 6.34 13.71 26.53
C GLN A 96 5.21 13.19 27.42
N GLY A 97 4.92 13.93 28.49
CA GLY A 97 3.83 13.61 29.42
C GLY A 97 4.18 14.02 30.85
N GLN A 98 3.24 14.66 31.53
CA GLN A 98 3.41 15.08 32.93
C GLN A 98 3.16 13.93 33.91
N SER A 99 2.29 12.99 33.54
CA SER A 99 1.89 11.82 34.32
C SER A 99 2.51 10.52 33.76
N PRO A 100 2.67 9.46 34.58
CA PRO A 100 3.04 8.12 34.09
C PRO A 100 2.09 7.59 33.00
N GLU A 101 0.79 7.86 33.15
CA GLU A 101 -0.27 7.51 32.21
C GLU A 101 -0.06 8.23 30.88
N GLY A 102 0.21 9.54 30.93
CA GLY A 102 0.47 10.38 29.76
C GLY A 102 1.71 9.95 28.99
N ARG A 103 2.80 9.64 29.70
CA ARG A 103 4.04 9.11 29.08
C ARG A 103 3.82 7.76 28.42
N THR A 104 3.05 6.88 29.07
CA THR A 104 2.67 5.57 28.52
C THR A 104 1.78 5.73 27.27
N ALA A 105 0.77 6.59 27.34
CA ALA A 105 -0.14 6.86 26.23
C ALA A 105 0.60 7.48 25.03
N TYR A 106 1.53 8.41 25.28
CA TYR A 106 2.39 9.00 24.26
C TYR A 106 3.25 7.93 23.59
N ALA A 107 3.94 7.09 24.36
CA ALA A 107 4.82 6.08 23.81
C ALA A 107 4.05 5.04 22.96
N LEU A 108 2.87 4.64 23.42
CA LEU A 108 1.99 3.73 22.67
C LEU A 108 1.51 4.36 21.37
N ALA A 109 1.06 5.62 21.41
CA ALA A 109 0.58 6.32 20.23
C ALA A 109 1.70 6.54 19.22
N VAL A 110 2.82 7.13 19.64
CA VAL A 110 3.86 7.56 18.71
C VAL A 110 4.67 6.39 18.18
N PHE A 111 4.97 5.39 19.01
CA PHE A 111 5.94 4.35 18.66
C PHE A 111 5.33 2.96 18.49
N LEU A 112 4.44 2.50 19.39
CA LEU A 112 3.95 1.12 19.32
C LEU A 112 2.90 0.93 18.22
N LEU A 113 2.08 1.94 17.96
CA LEU A 113 1.04 1.90 16.93
C LEU A 113 1.55 2.30 15.53
N ALA A 114 2.77 2.81 15.39
CA ALA A 114 3.34 3.18 14.10
C ALA A 114 3.41 2.03 13.06
N PRO A 115 3.72 0.76 13.39
CA PRO A 115 3.69 -0.33 12.40
C PRO A 115 2.32 -0.54 11.76
N VAL A 116 1.24 -0.27 12.50
CA VAL A 116 -0.14 -0.42 12.02
C VAL A 116 -0.40 0.46 10.80
N ALA A 117 0.22 1.65 10.75
CA ALA A 117 0.18 2.56 9.62
C ALA A 117 0.64 1.94 8.30
N ILE A 118 1.56 0.96 8.36
CA ILE A 118 2.07 0.25 7.19
C ILE A 118 1.27 -1.03 6.94
N VAL A 119 0.92 -1.77 8.01
CA VAL A 119 0.26 -3.09 7.91
C VAL A 119 -1.12 -2.98 7.26
N VAL A 120 -1.93 -2.01 7.67
CA VAL A 120 -3.31 -1.84 7.17
C VAL A 120 -3.37 -1.54 5.67
N PRO A 121 -2.66 -0.52 5.13
CA PRO A 121 -2.64 -0.28 3.69
C PRO A 121 -2.14 -1.48 2.90
N LEU A 122 -1.10 -2.15 3.40
CA LEU A 122 -0.52 -3.31 2.73
C LEU A 122 -1.55 -4.43 2.64
N THR A 123 -2.21 -4.76 3.74
CA THR A 123 -3.22 -5.83 3.77
C THR A 123 -4.37 -5.55 2.81
N ILE A 124 -4.89 -4.33 2.83
CA ILE A 124 -5.98 -3.92 1.94
C ILE A 124 -5.54 -3.96 0.48
N SER A 125 -4.43 -3.30 0.15
CA SER A 125 -3.96 -3.19 -1.24
C SER A 125 -3.60 -4.55 -1.82
N THR A 126 -2.96 -5.41 -1.03
CA THR A 126 -2.58 -6.76 -1.47
C THR A 126 -3.77 -7.67 -1.69
N ALA A 127 -4.83 -7.57 -0.88
CA ALA A 127 -6.09 -8.28 -1.12
C ALA A 127 -6.74 -7.86 -2.46
N ILE A 128 -6.70 -6.57 -2.80
CA ILE A 128 -7.17 -6.07 -4.11
C ILE A 128 -6.28 -6.62 -5.23
N GLY A 129 -4.97 -6.44 -5.11
CA GLY A 129 -4.00 -6.87 -6.11
C GLY A 129 -4.02 -8.38 -6.36
N ALA A 130 -4.34 -9.16 -5.34
CA ALA A 130 -4.49 -10.61 -5.46
C ALA A 130 -5.70 -10.98 -6.32
N SER A 131 -6.83 -10.27 -6.16
CA SER A 131 -8.10 -10.61 -6.81
C SER A 131 -8.32 -9.93 -8.17
N THR A 132 -7.66 -8.82 -8.48
CA THR A 132 -7.88 -8.07 -9.73
C THR A 132 -7.52 -8.84 -11.01
N ILE A 133 -6.49 -9.71 -11.01
CA ILE A 133 -6.11 -10.47 -12.22
C ILE A 133 -6.84 -11.82 -12.28
N VAL A 134 -6.66 -12.65 -11.26
CA VAL A 134 -7.25 -14.00 -11.24
C VAL A 134 -8.78 -13.95 -11.10
N GLY A 135 -9.31 -12.99 -10.35
CA GLY A 135 -10.75 -12.82 -10.18
C GLY A 135 -11.45 -12.32 -11.44
N GLU A 136 -10.75 -11.63 -12.36
CA GLU A 136 -11.28 -11.34 -13.70
C GLU A 136 -11.31 -12.58 -14.58
N ARG A 137 -10.32 -13.47 -14.44
CA ARG A 137 -10.33 -14.76 -15.15
C ARG A 137 -11.46 -15.65 -14.66
N GLU A 138 -11.65 -15.76 -13.34
CA GLU A 138 -12.73 -16.56 -12.74
C GLU A 138 -14.12 -16.04 -13.18
N ARG A 139 -14.27 -14.73 -13.38
CA ARG A 139 -15.51 -14.12 -13.88
C ARG A 139 -15.66 -14.14 -15.40
N GLY A 140 -14.68 -14.68 -16.13
CA GLY A 140 -14.66 -14.69 -17.60
C GLY A 140 -14.44 -13.31 -18.26
N THR A 141 -14.11 -12.27 -17.48
CA THR A 141 -13.92 -10.91 -18.01
C THR A 141 -12.50 -10.65 -18.54
N GLY A 142 -11.55 -11.53 -18.21
CA GLY A 142 -10.16 -11.43 -18.66
C GLY A 142 -9.97 -11.51 -20.18
N GLU A 143 -10.87 -12.19 -20.91
CA GLU A 143 -10.83 -12.28 -22.38
C GLU A 143 -11.04 -10.91 -23.03
N PHE A 144 -12.00 -10.11 -22.53
CA PHE A 144 -12.25 -8.76 -23.04
C PHE A 144 -11.03 -7.85 -22.85
N LEU A 145 -10.37 -7.93 -21.71
CA LEU A 145 -9.16 -7.15 -21.43
C LEU A 145 -8.01 -7.58 -22.35
N ALA A 146 -7.91 -8.86 -22.65
CA ALA A 146 -6.91 -9.39 -23.56
C ALA A 146 -7.18 -9.07 -25.03
N HIS A 147 -8.40 -8.77 -25.43
CA HIS A 147 -8.71 -8.24 -26.76
C HIS A 147 -8.72 -6.71 -26.84
N SER A 148 -8.52 -6.03 -25.70
CA SER A 148 -8.45 -4.57 -25.65
C SER A 148 -7.23 -4.01 -26.42
N PRO A 149 -7.30 -2.76 -26.91
CA PRO A 149 -6.17 -2.11 -27.58
C PRO A 149 -5.04 -1.71 -26.63
N ALA A 150 -5.18 -1.96 -25.32
CA ALA A 150 -4.17 -1.63 -24.32
C ALA A 150 -3.00 -2.63 -24.34
N HIS A 151 -1.79 -2.10 -24.22
CA HIS A 151 -0.59 -2.91 -24.12
C HIS A 151 -0.44 -3.52 -22.73
N GLU A 152 0.28 -4.63 -22.61
CA GLU A 152 0.48 -5.40 -21.36
C GLU A 152 1.00 -4.53 -20.21
N ARG A 153 1.93 -3.61 -20.52
CA ARG A 153 2.48 -2.66 -19.55
C ARG A 153 1.43 -1.65 -19.07
N GLU A 154 0.55 -1.23 -19.97
CA GLU A 154 -0.50 -0.27 -19.64
C GLU A 154 -1.57 -0.91 -18.75
N ILE A 155 -1.93 -2.17 -19.04
CA ILE A 155 -2.83 -2.98 -18.21
C ILE A 155 -2.21 -3.20 -16.83
N TYR A 156 -0.95 -3.62 -16.77
CA TYR A 156 -0.25 -3.84 -15.51
C TYR A 156 -0.20 -2.58 -14.63
N LEU A 157 0.17 -1.43 -15.22
CA LEU A 157 0.18 -0.16 -14.49
C LEU A 157 -1.22 0.29 -14.07
N GLY A 158 -2.23 0.08 -14.92
CA GLY A 158 -3.61 0.38 -14.59
C GLY A 158 -4.09 -0.40 -13.36
N LYS A 159 -3.85 -1.72 -13.35
CA LYS A 159 -4.18 -2.61 -12.22
C LYS A 159 -3.39 -2.29 -10.97
N LEU A 160 -2.12 -1.94 -11.11
CA LEU A 160 -1.28 -1.49 -10.00
C LEU A 160 -1.88 -0.24 -9.34
N ILE A 161 -2.22 0.77 -10.13
CA ILE A 161 -2.81 2.03 -9.62
C ILE A 161 -4.18 1.77 -8.98
N ALA A 162 -5.03 0.98 -9.63
CA ALA A 162 -6.35 0.61 -9.09
C ALA A 162 -6.25 -0.18 -7.78
N SER A 163 -5.20 -0.98 -7.59
CA SER A 163 -4.95 -1.71 -6.34
C SER A 163 -4.30 -0.86 -5.25
N LEU A 164 -3.48 0.12 -5.63
CA LEU A 164 -2.76 0.99 -4.70
C LEU A 164 -3.66 2.08 -4.11
N LEU A 165 -4.47 2.72 -4.95
CA LEU A 165 -5.24 3.90 -4.56
C LEU A 165 -6.19 3.65 -3.38
N PRO A 166 -7.02 2.60 -3.37
CA PRO A 166 -7.95 2.39 -2.25
C PRO A 166 -7.22 2.19 -0.93
N GLY A 167 -6.22 1.30 -0.90
CA GLY A 167 -5.50 1.02 0.34
C GLY A 167 -4.72 2.24 0.87
N TYR A 168 -4.11 3.03 -0.01
CA TYR A 168 -3.44 4.26 0.38
C TYR A 168 -4.44 5.34 0.86
N ALA A 169 -5.56 5.52 0.15
CA ALA A 169 -6.60 6.47 0.53
C ALA A 169 -7.22 6.16 1.91
N THR A 170 -7.54 4.88 2.16
CA THR A 170 -8.04 4.45 3.48
C THR A 170 -7.02 4.64 4.59
N THR A 171 -5.74 4.53 4.27
CA THR A 171 -4.66 4.80 5.23
C THR A 171 -4.55 6.28 5.54
N LEU A 172 -4.63 7.16 4.54
CA LEU A 172 -4.62 8.60 4.78
C LEU A 172 -5.85 9.06 5.58
N ALA A 173 -7.03 8.50 5.28
CA ALA A 173 -8.24 8.76 6.05
C ALA A 173 -8.11 8.24 7.49
N GLY A 174 -7.64 7.00 7.66
CA GLY A 174 -7.38 6.37 8.95
C GLY A 174 -6.34 7.13 9.77
N PHE A 175 -5.26 7.61 9.14
CA PHE A 175 -4.24 8.46 9.75
C PHE A 175 -4.81 9.79 10.25
N GLY A 176 -5.71 10.42 9.48
CA GLY A 176 -6.40 11.63 9.94
C GLY A 176 -7.26 11.38 11.18
N ILE A 177 -8.04 10.29 11.18
CA ILE A 177 -8.86 9.87 12.33
C ILE A 177 -7.98 9.54 13.53
N TYR A 178 -6.93 8.75 13.32
CA TYR A 178 -5.96 8.37 14.33
C TYR A 178 -5.28 9.59 14.94
N SER A 179 -4.88 10.55 14.11
CA SER A 179 -4.30 11.81 14.54
C SER A 179 -5.23 12.59 15.46
N LEU A 180 -6.53 12.64 15.11
CA LEU A 180 -7.52 13.29 15.95
C LEU A 180 -7.65 12.57 17.31
N ILE A 181 -7.74 11.24 17.31
CA ILE A 181 -7.84 10.42 18.54
C ILE A 181 -6.63 10.67 19.45
N VAL A 182 -5.41 10.63 18.91
CA VAL A 182 -4.18 10.86 19.69
C VAL A 182 -4.20 12.24 20.32
N ASN A 183 -4.53 13.29 19.58
CA ASN A 183 -4.58 14.65 20.15
C ASN A 183 -5.71 14.83 21.16
N LEU A 184 -6.84 14.15 21.01
CA LEU A 184 -7.96 14.24 21.96
C LEU A 184 -7.66 13.53 23.28
N PHE A 185 -7.04 12.35 23.25
CA PHE A 185 -6.82 11.54 24.45
C PHE A 185 -5.45 11.72 25.08
N VAL A 186 -4.41 11.99 24.30
CA VAL A 186 -3.02 12.17 24.78
C VAL A 186 -2.62 13.63 24.82
N GLY A 187 -3.14 14.45 23.90
CA GLY A 187 -2.81 15.87 23.81
C GLY A 187 -2.91 16.64 25.14
N PRO A 188 -3.96 16.47 25.96
CA PRO A 188 -4.06 17.12 27.26
C PRO A 188 -2.87 16.85 28.20
N GLU A 189 -2.29 15.65 28.15
CA GLU A 189 -1.16 15.24 29.01
C GLU A 189 0.19 15.84 28.57
N VAL A 190 0.28 16.28 27.31
CA VAL A 190 1.53 16.79 26.69
C VAL A 190 1.45 18.27 26.32
N GLY A 191 0.41 18.98 26.77
CA GLY A 191 0.27 20.43 26.58
C GLY A 191 -0.47 20.85 25.31
N GLY A 192 -1.18 19.94 24.65
CA GLY A 192 -2.10 20.25 23.55
C GLY A 192 -1.89 19.39 22.30
N TRP A 193 -2.08 20.00 21.13
CA TRP A 193 -1.98 19.30 19.85
C TRP A 193 -0.51 19.13 19.46
N PHE A 194 -0.07 17.88 19.34
CA PHE A 194 1.32 17.52 19.03
C PHE A 194 1.45 16.54 17.86
N PHE A 195 0.40 15.77 17.57
CA PHE A 195 0.39 14.75 16.53
C PHE A 195 -0.29 15.28 15.26
N PRO A 196 0.17 14.95 14.05
CA PRO A 196 1.25 14.03 13.72
C PRO A 196 2.65 14.62 13.91
N THR A 197 3.58 13.78 14.37
CA THR A 197 4.99 14.15 14.45
C THR A 197 5.64 14.18 13.07
N GLN A 198 6.82 14.80 12.96
CA GLN A 198 7.58 14.83 11.71
C GLN A 198 7.90 13.41 11.19
N GLU A 199 8.20 12.48 12.09
CA GLU A 199 8.48 11.08 11.73
C GLU A 199 7.26 10.38 11.11
N TRP A 200 6.05 10.69 11.60
CA TRP A 200 4.82 10.15 11.02
C TRP A 200 4.54 10.70 9.62
N TRP A 201 4.88 11.96 9.35
CA TRP A 201 4.81 12.50 7.99
C TRP A 201 5.79 11.79 7.05
N VAL A 202 7.02 11.56 7.49
CA VAL A 202 8.00 10.76 6.73
C VAL A 202 7.47 9.34 6.53
N LEU A 203 6.93 8.70 7.56
CA LEU A 203 6.36 7.36 7.46
C LEU A 203 5.27 7.31 6.38
N MET A 204 4.27 8.20 6.46
CA MET A 204 3.07 8.17 5.61
C MET A 204 3.32 8.60 4.17
N LEU A 205 4.18 9.60 3.95
CA LEU A 205 4.38 10.20 2.62
C LEU A 205 5.64 9.67 1.93
N TRP A 206 6.63 9.18 2.68
CA TRP A 206 7.91 8.75 2.12
C TRP A 206 8.10 7.23 2.19
N VAL A 207 7.77 6.59 3.32
CA VAL A 207 8.05 5.15 3.54
C VAL A 207 6.90 4.26 3.05
N VAL A 208 5.65 4.58 3.38
CA VAL A 208 4.48 3.75 3.01
C VAL A 208 4.33 3.58 1.48
N PRO A 209 4.42 4.63 0.64
CA PRO A 209 4.18 4.49 -0.80
C PRO A 209 5.08 3.48 -1.53
N PRO A 210 6.42 3.49 -1.39
CA PRO A 210 7.27 2.51 -2.07
C PRO A 210 7.05 1.08 -1.57
N PHE A 211 6.73 0.89 -0.28
CA PHE A 211 6.39 -0.43 0.27
C PHE A 211 5.12 -0.99 -0.37
N LEU A 212 4.07 -0.17 -0.48
CA LEU A 212 2.84 -0.56 -1.17
C LEU A 212 3.12 -0.92 -2.62
N ALA A 213 3.85 -0.06 -3.33
CA ALA A 213 4.17 -0.26 -4.74
C ALA A 213 4.97 -1.55 -4.98
N LEU A 214 5.99 -1.82 -4.15
CA LEU A 214 6.80 -3.02 -4.22
C LEU A 214 5.97 -4.28 -3.95
N THR A 215 5.20 -4.26 -2.86
CA THR A 215 4.38 -5.41 -2.45
C THR A 215 3.33 -5.74 -3.51
N LEU A 216 2.61 -4.73 -3.99
CA LEU A 216 1.64 -4.89 -5.09
C LEU A 216 2.29 -5.38 -6.37
N SER A 217 3.50 -4.91 -6.69
CA SER A 217 4.22 -5.40 -7.87
C SER A 217 4.52 -6.89 -7.79
N ILE A 218 4.85 -7.41 -6.60
CA ILE A 218 5.07 -8.83 -6.39
C ILE A 218 3.74 -9.58 -6.44
N VAL A 219 2.72 -9.09 -5.73
CA VAL A 219 1.40 -9.71 -5.66
C VAL A 219 0.74 -9.83 -7.03
N LEU A 220 0.76 -8.78 -7.86
CA LEU A 220 0.19 -8.83 -9.21
C LEU A 220 0.91 -9.84 -10.12
N ARG A 221 2.24 -9.97 -9.97
CA ARG A 221 2.99 -10.97 -10.73
C ARG A 221 2.67 -12.39 -10.30
N LEU A 222 2.42 -12.59 -9.02
CA LEU A 222 2.13 -13.89 -8.44
C LEU A 222 0.67 -14.28 -8.70
N SER A 223 -0.27 -13.35 -8.59
CA SER A 223 -1.69 -13.55 -8.92
C SER A 223 -1.89 -13.92 -10.39
N ALA A 224 -1.05 -13.40 -11.29
CA ALA A 224 -1.06 -13.80 -12.69
C ALA A 224 -0.65 -15.26 -12.94
N ARG A 225 0.03 -15.93 -11.99
CA ARG A 225 0.57 -17.30 -12.12
C ARG A 225 -0.26 -18.37 -11.41
N VAL A 226 -1.28 -17.98 -10.67
CA VAL A 226 -2.13 -18.90 -9.92
C VAL A 226 -3.51 -18.99 -10.56
N LYS A 227 -4.18 -20.11 -10.31
CA LYS A 227 -5.44 -20.47 -10.99
C LYS A 227 -6.70 -20.06 -10.21
N SER A 228 -6.57 -19.66 -8.94
CA SER A 228 -7.72 -19.25 -8.12
C SER A 228 -7.45 -18.00 -7.27
N THR A 229 -8.51 -17.25 -6.98
CA THR A 229 -8.47 -16.08 -6.09
C THR A 229 -7.96 -16.44 -4.69
N ALA A 230 -8.38 -17.60 -4.17
CA ALA A 230 -7.91 -18.10 -2.88
C ALA A 230 -6.39 -18.34 -2.85
N ALA A 231 -5.84 -18.97 -3.89
CA ALA A 231 -4.39 -19.19 -4.01
C ALA A 231 -3.63 -17.85 -4.12
N ALA A 232 -4.17 -16.88 -4.86
CA ALA A 232 -3.57 -15.55 -4.98
C ALA A 232 -3.55 -14.81 -3.64
N GLN A 233 -4.62 -14.92 -2.84
CA GLN A 233 -4.69 -14.30 -1.51
C GLN A 233 -3.70 -14.93 -0.53
N GLN A 234 -3.53 -16.26 -0.54
CA GLN A 234 -2.53 -16.94 0.31
C GLN A 234 -1.12 -16.50 -0.07
N ALA A 235 -0.83 -16.50 -1.37
CA ALA A 235 0.41 -15.98 -1.92
C ALA A 235 0.67 -14.53 -1.51
N ALA A 236 -0.35 -13.67 -1.60
CA ALA A 236 -0.25 -12.28 -1.19
C ALA A 236 0.02 -12.14 0.32
N GLY A 237 -0.64 -12.94 1.16
CA GLY A 237 -0.37 -12.99 2.60
C GLY A 237 1.08 -13.33 2.92
N LEU A 238 1.65 -14.33 2.23
CA LEU A 238 3.06 -14.72 2.38
C LEU A 238 4.03 -13.59 1.97
N VAL A 239 3.69 -12.81 0.95
CA VAL A 239 4.49 -11.65 0.51
C VAL A 239 4.38 -10.50 1.51
N THR A 240 3.22 -10.32 2.14
CA THR A 240 2.98 -9.25 3.13
C THR A 240 3.74 -9.51 4.43
N LEU A 241 3.92 -10.75 4.86
CA LEU A 241 4.60 -11.08 6.14
C LEU A 241 6.02 -10.48 6.27
N PRO A 242 6.96 -10.64 5.30
CA PRO A 242 8.24 -9.96 5.35
C PRO A 242 8.13 -8.43 5.42
N MET A 243 7.13 -7.86 4.74
CA MET A 243 6.91 -6.40 4.73
C MET A 243 6.46 -5.90 6.10
N ILE A 244 5.60 -6.68 6.79
CA ILE A 244 5.24 -6.43 8.18
C ILE A 244 6.47 -6.48 9.08
N GLY A 245 7.33 -7.49 8.92
CA GLY A 245 8.58 -7.59 9.68
C GLY A 245 9.48 -6.37 9.52
N ILE A 246 9.63 -5.87 8.28
CA ILE A 246 10.39 -4.64 8.01
C ILE A 246 9.70 -3.41 8.63
N ALA A 247 8.37 -3.31 8.57
CA ALA A 247 7.62 -2.21 9.18
C ALA A 247 7.83 -2.14 10.70
N TYR A 248 7.75 -3.29 11.39
CA TYR A 248 8.06 -3.36 12.81
C TYR A 248 9.52 -3.02 13.09
N SER A 249 10.46 -3.56 12.31
CA SER A 249 11.88 -3.23 12.44
C SER A 249 12.16 -1.73 12.27
N GLN A 250 11.45 -1.04 11.37
CA GLN A 250 11.59 0.40 11.18
C GLN A 250 11.06 1.17 12.38
N SER A 251 9.88 0.82 12.88
CA SER A 251 9.28 1.46 14.05
C SER A 251 10.12 1.27 15.30
N THR A 252 10.65 0.06 15.50
CA THR A 252 11.60 -0.24 16.57
C THR A 252 12.91 0.52 16.35
N GLY A 253 13.45 0.57 15.12
CA GLY A 253 14.65 1.35 14.83
C GLY A 253 14.50 2.85 15.16
N ALA A 254 13.33 3.43 14.91
CA ALA A 254 13.01 4.80 15.30
C ALA A 254 13.08 5.00 16.82
N LEU A 255 12.55 4.04 17.61
CA LEU A 255 12.70 4.01 19.07
C LEU A 255 14.17 4.02 19.52
N PHE A 256 15.08 3.37 18.78
CA PHE A 256 16.51 3.35 19.11
C PHE A 256 17.28 4.59 18.64
N GLY A 257 16.59 5.71 18.38
CA GLY A 257 17.20 6.99 18.01
C GLY A 257 17.66 7.07 16.56
N ALA A 258 17.27 6.11 15.72
CA ALA A 258 17.60 6.11 14.30
C ALA A 258 16.60 6.98 13.50
N ALA A 259 16.41 8.24 13.91
CA ALA A 259 15.47 9.17 13.26
C ALA A 259 15.75 9.34 11.75
N SER A 260 17.02 9.25 11.34
CA SER A 260 17.42 9.27 9.92
C SER A 260 17.19 7.94 9.19
N ALA A 261 17.01 6.83 9.91
CA ALA A 261 16.81 5.51 9.29
C ALA A 261 15.52 5.45 8.47
N GLY A 262 14.46 6.15 8.87
CA GLY A 262 13.23 6.24 8.07
C GLY A 262 13.48 6.88 6.69
N PHE A 263 14.33 7.90 6.63
CA PHE A 263 14.69 8.56 5.37
C PHE A 263 15.52 7.63 4.46
N TYR A 264 16.58 7.02 5.00
CA TYR A 264 17.42 6.07 4.25
C TYR A 264 16.65 4.82 3.82
N LEU A 265 15.79 4.29 4.69
CA LEU A 265 14.91 3.18 4.34
C LEU A 265 14.00 3.55 3.18
N GLY A 266 13.43 4.75 3.17
CA GLY A 266 12.63 5.21 2.03
C GLY A 266 13.44 5.28 0.74
N ILE A 267 14.70 5.75 0.76
CA ILE A 267 15.58 5.72 -0.43
C ILE A 267 15.75 4.30 -0.95
N VAL A 268 16.10 3.36 -0.07
CA VAL A 268 16.27 1.95 -0.42
C VAL A 268 14.96 1.37 -0.94
N ALA A 269 13.85 1.62 -0.26
CA ALA A 269 12.52 1.13 -0.63
C ALA A 269 12.09 1.67 -2.00
N TRP A 270 12.31 2.95 -2.29
CA TRP A 270 12.05 3.54 -3.61
C TRP A 270 12.91 2.92 -4.70
N GLY A 271 14.21 2.71 -4.45
CA GLY A 271 15.10 2.02 -5.39
C GLY A 271 14.64 0.60 -5.70
N VAL A 272 14.31 -0.18 -4.65
CA VAL A 272 13.81 -1.55 -4.80
C VAL A 272 12.43 -1.58 -5.45
N ALA A 273 11.53 -0.64 -5.11
CA ALA A 273 10.21 -0.52 -5.72
C ALA A 273 10.32 -0.17 -7.21
N ALA A 274 11.15 0.81 -7.59
CA ALA A 274 11.39 1.18 -8.98
C ALA A 274 11.96 0.01 -9.78
N PHE A 275 12.93 -0.72 -9.23
CA PHE A 275 13.47 -1.93 -9.83
C PHE A 275 12.41 -3.03 -9.97
N GLY A 276 11.64 -3.29 -8.91
CA GLY A 276 10.57 -4.28 -8.87
C GLY A 276 9.49 -4.00 -9.91
N LEU A 277 9.06 -2.74 -10.01
CA LEU A 277 8.09 -2.26 -11.00
C LEU A 277 8.63 -2.36 -12.42
N ALA A 278 9.88 -1.94 -12.66
CA ALA A 278 10.52 -2.07 -13.98
C ALA A 278 10.60 -3.53 -14.42
N ARG A 279 10.94 -4.44 -13.51
CA ARG A 279 10.97 -5.88 -13.77
C ARG A 279 9.56 -6.45 -13.96
N GLY A 280 8.58 -5.96 -13.21
CA GLY A 280 7.16 -6.27 -13.34
C GLY A 280 6.63 -5.95 -14.73
N MET A 281 6.84 -4.72 -15.20
CA MET A 281 6.43 -4.27 -16.53
C MET A 281 7.05 -5.10 -17.67
N ARG A 282 8.25 -5.68 -17.48
CA ARG A 282 8.89 -6.55 -18.49
C ARG A 282 8.44 -8.00 -18.41
N ALA A 283 7.94 -8.46 -17.27
CA ALA A 283 7.63 -9.86 -17.02
C ALA A 283 6.17 -10.24 -17.35
N VAL A 284 5.29 -9.24 -17.49
CA VAL A 284 3.88 -9.46 -17.86
C VAL A 284 3.80 -9.66 -19.36
N SER A 285 3.24 -10.80 -19.77
CA SER A 285 2.87 -11.10 -21.17
C SER A 285 1.36 -11.35 -21.26
N ARG A 286 0.76 -11.10 -22.43
CA ARG A 286 -0.68 -11.31 -22.68
C ARG A 286 -1.08 -12.75 -22.38
N SER A 287 -0.23 -13.71 -22.76
CA SER A 287 -0.43 -15.14 -22.48
C SER A 287 -0.49 -15.46 -20.98
N ARG A 288 0.29 -14.75 -20.16
CA ARG A 288 0.25 -14.89 -18.69
C ARG A 288 -0.93 -14.16 -18.09
N LEU A 289 -1.39 -13.05 -18.68
CA LEU A 289 -2.62 -12.36 -18.28
C LEU A 289 -3.87 -13.20 -18.60
N LEU A 290 -3.80 -14.03 -19.64
CA LEU A 290 -4.85 -14.92 -20.12
C LEU A 290 -4.88 -16.31 -19.48
N GLY A 291 -3.87 -16.71 -18.70
CA GLY A 291 -3.78 -18.08 -18.14
C GLY A 291 -3.52 -19.18 -19.17
N VAL A 292 -3.30 -18.83 -20.45
CA VAL A 292 -3.05 -19.79 -21.56
C VAL A 292 -1.62 -20.36 -21.50
N ALA A 293 -0.72 -19.75 -20.72
CA ALA A 293 0.67 -20.19 -20.60
C ALA A 293 0.90 -21.40 -19.67
N ASP A 294 -0.14 -21.94 -19.02
CA ASP A 294 -0.01 -23.09 -18.12
C ASP A 294 -0.10 -24.46 -18.84
N GLY A 295 0.14 -24.47 -20.15
CA GLY A 295 0.35 -25.70 -20.92
C GLY A 295 1.80 -26.15 -20.93
N VAL A 296 2.34 -26.50 -19.75
CA VAL A 296 3.42 -27.48 -19.54
C VAL A 296 3.17 -28.19 -18.23
#